data_AF-A0A7V6RKW5-F1
#
_entry.id   AF-A0A7V6RKW5-F1
#
_cell.length_a   1.000
_cell.length_b   1.000
_cell.length_c   1.000
_cell.angle_alpha   90.00
_cell.angle_beta   90.00
_cell.angle_gamma   90.00
#
_symmetry.space_group_name_H-M   'P 1'
#
loop_
_entity.id
_entity.type
_entity.pdbx_description
1 polymer ?
#
loop_
_entity_poly.entity_id
_entity_poly.type
_entity_poly.pdbx_seq_one_letter_code
_entity_poly.pdbx_strand_id
1 'polypeptide(L)'
;MNNKLFSSKLFSFPLLMIALIFGLWLSYTTGNHLDLPGAYKISIGIMATLLFYFSSGWLLRGFIRTVRAFNHLLDNTSIEILVGGTGGLLLGVFLGLLSSYPLSMINGSGAYLTIIIFFLFGYTGLKIGVRRAADVFELLPGLGHEKTSSMDMLDQPTSKVLDTSAIIDGRIYDVCASKFLEGQLIIPIFVIEELQHIADSSDPLRRNKGRRGLELLAKMQKHPAVKIDIIEENIPEEKEEDM
;
A
#
# COMPACT_ATOMS: atom_id res chain seq x y z
N MET A 1 -13.04 14.38 1.68
CA MET A 1 -14.28 14.78 2.37
C MET A 1 -15.19 13.55 2.52
N ASN A 2 -15.01 12.68 3.55
CA ASN A 2 -15.98 11.58 3.85
C ASN A 2 -15.75 10.83 5.18
N ASN A 3 -15.13 11.46 6.20
CA ASN A 3 -14.78 10.75 7.45
C ASN A 3 -15.73 11.01 8.64
N LYS A 4 -16.87 11.69 8.43
CA LYS A 4 -17.80 12.07 9.51
C LYS A 4 -19.06 11.21 9.66
N LEU A 5 -19.31 10.25 8.76
CA LEU A 5 -20.59 9.52 8.74
C LEU A 5 -20.64 8.23 9.60
N PHE A 6 -19.51 7.73 10.08
CA PHE A 6 -19.48 6.43 10.79
C PHE A 6 -19.41 6.51 12.32
N SER A 7 -19.20 7.69 12.91
CA SER A 7 -19.01 7.82 14.36
C SER A 7 -20.30 7.99 15.16
N SER A 8 -21.43 8.36 14.54
CA SER A 8 -22.64 8.76 15.28
C SER A 8 -23.76 7.72 15.32
N LYS A 9 -23.58 6.54 14.71
CA LYS A 9 -24.60 5.47 14.69
C LYS A 9 -24.12 4.15 15.32
N LEU A 10 -23.38 4.21 16.43
CA LEU A 10 -23.29 3.03 17.31
C LEU A 10 -24.67 2.69 17.94
N PHE A 11 -25.60 3.64 17.92
CA PHE A 11 -26.98 3.52 18.39
C PHE A 11 -27.96 3.53 17.21
N SER A 12 -27.76 2.63 16.26
CA SER A 12 -28.64 2.53 15.08
C SER A 12 -29.83 1.64 15.41
N PHE A 13 -31.07 2.16 15.29
CA PHE A 13 -32.34 1.40 15.34
C PHE A 13 -32.28 -0.01 14.68
N PRO A 14 -31.62 -0.22 13.51
CA PRO A 14 -31.47 -1.56 12.93
C PRO A 14 -30.67 -2.56 13.79
N LEU A 15 -29.68 -2.11 14.57
CA LEU A 15 -28.89 -2.99 15.43
C LEU A 15 -29.73 -3.58 16.56
N LEU A 16 -30.63 -2.76 17.10
CA LEU A 16 -31.59 -3.16 18.13
C LEU A 16 -32.61 -4.15 17.56
N MET A 17 -33.10 -3.92 16.34
CA MET A 17 -33.97 -4.88 15.63
C MET A 17 -33.29 -6.23 15.40
N ILE A 18 -32.01 -6.26 14.98
CA ILE A 18 -31.24 -7.51 14.81
C ILE A 18 -31.04 -8.23 16.15
N ALA A 19 -30.73 -7.48 17.21
CA ALA A 19 -30.60 -8.04 18.56
C ALA A 19 -31.91 -8.66 19.06
N LEU A 20 -33.05 -7.99 18.82
CA LEU A 20 -34.38 -8.49 19.18
C LEU A 20 -34.74 -9.76 18.40
N ILE A 21 -34.47 -9.79 17.09
CA ILE A 21 -34.72 -10.97 16.25
C ILE A 21 -33.85 -12.15 16.72
N PHE A 22 -32.58 -11.90 17.02
CA PHE A 22 -31.67 -12.93 17.53
C PHE A 22 -32.08 -13.44 18.92
N GLY A 23 -32.51 -12.54 19.81
CA GLY A 23 -33.02 -12.89 21.14
C GLY A 23 -34.32 -13.69 21.11
N LEU A 24 -35.26 -13.32 20.22
CA LEU A 24 -36.50 -14.07 19.98
C LEU A 24 -36.21 -15.45 19.39
N TRP A 25 -35.29 -15.55 18.43
CA TRP A 25 -34.87 -16.82 17.84
C TRP A 25 -34.22 -17.75 18.87
N LEU A 26 -33.34 -17.22 19.72
CA LEU A 26 -32.72 -17.99 20.81
C LEU A 26 -33.77 -18.43 21.84
N SER A 27 -34.71 -17.56 22.21
CA SER A 27 -35.80 -17.92 23.13
C SER A 27 -36.72 -19.01 22.56
N TYR A 28 -36.99 -18.98 21.25
CA TYR A 28 -37.81 -19.98 20.56
C TYR A 28 -37.11 -21.34 20.47
N THR A 29 -35.83 -21.36 20.09
CA THR A 29 -35.03 -22.60 19.95
C THR A 29 -34.81 -23.28 21.30
N THR A 30 -34.46 -22.52 22.34
CA THR A 30 -34.30 -23.07 23.71
C THR A 30 -35.62 -23.63 24.25
N GLY A 31 -36.74 -23.00 23.88
CA GLY A 31 -38.08 -23.40 24.32
C GLY A 31 -38.64 -24.66 23.66
N ASN A 32 -38.07 -25.12 22.53
CA ASN A 32 -38.47 -26.36 21.85
C ASN A 32 -37.65 -27.58 22.31
N HIS A 33 -36.47 -27.37 22.92
CA HIS A 33 -35.57 -28.44 23.36
C HIS A 33 -35.56 -28.69 24.87
N LEU A 34 -36.00 -27.72 25.69
CA LEU A 34 -36.13 -27.89 27.14
C LEU A 34 -37.55 -27.56 27.61
N ASP A 35 -38.21 -28.51 28.27
CA ASP A 35 -39.56 -28.41 28.87
C ASP A 35 -39.56 -27.60 30.19
N LEU A 36 -38.98 -26.43 30.12
CA LEU A 36 -39.00 -25.42 31.16
C LEU A 36 -40.38 -24.69 31.35
N PRO A 37 -40.79 -24.13 32.52
CA PRO A 37 -41.97 -23.22 32.67
C PRO A 37 -41.90 -21.81 32.01
N GLY A 38 -42.86 -21.38 31.18
CA GLY A 38 -42.75 -20.17 30.30
C GLY A 38 -42.05 -18.88 30.79
N ALA A 39 -42.03 -18.57 32.09
CA ALA A 39 -41.30 -17.44 32.68
C ALA A 39 -39.77 -17.47 32.46
N TYR A 40 -39.09 -18.63 32.58
CA TYR A 40 -37.62 -18.65 32.39
C TYR A 40 -37.25 -18.45 30.90
N LYS A 41 -38.11 -18.86 29.94
CA LYS A 41 -37.89 -18.63 28.48
C LYS A 41 -37.74 -17.14 28.18
N ILE A 42 -38.66 -16.34 28.69
CA ILE A 42 -38.70 -14.89 28.49
C ILE A 42 -37.47 -14.23 29.14
N SER A 43 -37.08 -14.69 30.33
CA SER A 43 -35.88 -14.16 31.02
C SER A 43 -34.58 -14.42 30.25
N ILE A 44 -34.42 -15.60 29.64
CA ILE A 44 -33.25 -15.95 28.83
C ILE A 44 -33.22 -15.11 27.55
N GLY A 45 -34.36 -14.90 26.89
CA GLY A 45 -34.45 -14.05 25.69
C GLY A 45 -34.07 -12.59 25.96
N ILE A 46 -34.54 -12.02 27.06
CA ILE A 46 -34.20 -10.63 27.47
C ILE A 46 -32.71 -10.54 27.81
N MET A 47 -32.17 -11.49 28.56
CA MET A 47 -30.74 -11.55 28.92
C MET A 47 -29.85 -11.68 27.67
N ALA A 48 -30.21 -12.55 26.73
CA ALA A 48 -29.49 -12.74 25.48
C ALA A 48 -29.52 -11.48 24.60
N THR A 49 -30.65 -10.78 24.54
CA THR A 49 -30.80 -9.53 23.77
C THR A 49 -29.90 -8.43 24.35
N LEU A 50 -29.86 -8.29 25.69
CA LEU A 50 -29.00 -7.32 26.37
C LEU A 50 -27.51 -7.63 26.18
N LEU A 51 -27.10 -8.88 26.34
CA LEU A 51 -25.71 -9.31 26.12
C LEU A 51 -25.28 -9.11 24.67
N PHE A 52 -26.12 -9.47 23.70
CA PHE A 52 -25.83 -9.29 22.28
C PHE A 52 -25.70 -7.81 21.91
N TYR A 53 -26.59 -6.97 22.43
CA TYR A 53 -26.54 -5.53 22.22
C TYR A 53 -25.22 -4.92 22.70
N PHE A 54 -24.76 -5.30 23.90
CA PHE A 54 -23.49 -4.82 24.44
C PHE A 54 -22.27 -5.34 23.65
N SER A 55 -22.27 -6.64 23.33
CA SER A 55 -21.17 -7.28 22.58
C SER A 55 -21.06 -6.76 21.14
N SER A 56 -22.18 -6.42 20.52
CA SER A 56 -22.24 -5.93 19.14
C SER A 56 -21.43 -4.64 18.95
N GLY A 57 -21.49 -3.72 19.91
CA GLY A 57 -20.69 -2.49 19.86
C GLY A 57 -19.18 -2.73 19.94
N TRP A 58 -18.73 -3.77 20.65
CA TRP A 58 -17.32 -4.17 20.69
C TRP A 58 -16.91 -4.87 19.40
N LEU A 59 -17.69 -5.85 18.94
CA LEU A 59 -17.48 -6.58 17.68
C LEU A 59 -17.41 -5.65 16.47
N LEU A 60 -18.35 -4.72 16.33
CA LEU A 60 -18.38 -3.79 15.19
C LEU A 60 -17.18 -2.86 15.18
N ARG A 61 -16.78 -2.31 16.33
CA ARG A 61 -15.59 -1.43 16.42
C ARG A 61 -14.32 -2.22 16.09
N GLY A 62 -14.21 -3.46 16.56
CA GLY A 62 -13.14 -4.37 16.20
C GLY A 62 -13.12 -4.64 14.69
N PHE A 63 -14.25 -5.06 14.13
CA PHE A 63 -14.40 -5.37 12.70
C PHE A 63 -14.03 -4.17 11.81
N ILE A 64 -14.54 -2.97 12.11
CA ILE A 64 -14.21 -1.75 11.35
C ILE A 64 -12.71 -1.41 11.45
N ARG A 65 -12.07 -1.69 12.60
CA ARG A 65 -10.62 -1.49 12.74
C ARG A 65 -9.84 -2.50 11.89
N THR A 66 -10.25 -3.77 11.90
CA THR A 66 -9.63 -4.83 11.09
C THR A 66 -9.81 -4.58 9.60
N VAL A 67 -11.02 -4.22 9.15
CA VAL A 67 -11.30 -3.92 7.74
C VAL A 67 -10.49 -2.70 7.27
N ARG A 68 -10.38 -1.65 8.07
CA ARG A 68 -9.53 -0.50 7.72
C ARG A 68 -8.05 -0.88 7.64
N ALA A 69 -7.56 -1.68 8.59
CA ALA A 69 -6.19 -2.17 8.54
C ALA A 69 -5.94 -3.04 7.30
N PHE A 70 -6.90 -3.90 6.96
CA PHE A 70 -6.84 -4.76 5.78
C PHE A 70 -6.88 -3.96 4.47
N ASN A 71 -7.79 -3.00 4.34
CA ASN A 71 -7.85 -2.13 3.17
C ASN A 71 -6.55 -1.30 3.03
N HIS A 72 -6.03 -0.78 4.14
CA HIS A 72 -4.75 -0.07 4.12
C HIS A 72 -3.57 -0.98 3.71
N LEU A 73 -3.61 -2.27 4.05
CA LEU A 73 -2.64 -3.24 3.57
C LEU A 73 -2.82 -3.49 2.06
N LEU A 74 -4.05 -3.66 1.58
CA LEU A 74 -4.35 -3.88 0.16
C LEU A 74 -3.96 -2.68 -0.72
N ASP A 75 -4.31 -1.47 -0.31
CA ASP A 75 -4.07 -0.25 -1.09
C ASP A 75 -2.57 0.07 -1.22
N ASN A 76 -1.76 -0.35 -0.24
CA ASN A 76 -0.31 -0.14 -0.23
C ASN A 76 0.49 -1.35 -0.73
N THR A 77 -0.16 -2.45 -1.12
CA THR A 77 0.51 -3.65 -1.63
C THR A 77 0.42 -3.68 -3.15
N SER A 78 1.52 -3.99 -3.83
CA SER A 78 1.52 -4.11 -5.29
C SER A 78 0.62 -5.27 -5.75
N ILE A 79 0.01 -5.11 -6.94
CA ILE A 79 -0.84 -6.13 -7.56
C ILE A 79 -0.07 -7.45 -7.74
N GLU A 80 1.24 -7.35 -7.99
CA GLU A 80 2.16 -8.46 -8.17
C GLU A 80 2.25 -9.31 -6.91
N ILE A 81 2.46 -8.69 -5.74
CA ILE A 81 2.51 -9.40 -4.45
C ILE A 81 1.19 -10.10 -4.16
N LEU A 82 0.06 -9.48 -4.53
CA LEU A 82 -1.27 -10.06 -4.31
C LEU A 82 -1.50 -11.30 -5.19
N VAL A 83 -1.16 -11.22 -6.47
CA VAL A 83 -1.26 -12.34 -7.43
C VAL A 83 -0.23 -13.43 -7.14
N GLY A 84 1.02 -13.07 -6.86
CA GLY A 84 2.08 -14.01 -6.50
C GLY A 84 1.81 -14.69 -5.16
N GLY A 85 1.32 -13.97 -4.15
CA GLY A 85 0.94 -14.51 -2.86
C GLY A 85 -0.25 -15.49 -2.97
N THR A 86 -1.30 -15.13 -3.73
CA THR A 86 -2.42 -16.04 -3.98
C THR A 86 -2.01 -17.26 -4.80
N GLY A 87 -1.23 -17.08 -5.86
CA GLY A 87 -0.69 -18.18 -6.67
C GLY A 87 0.21 -19.11 -5.87
N GLY A 88 1.12 -18.56 -5.08
CA GLY A 88 2.02 -19.32 -4.20
C GLY A 88 1.27 -20.06 -3.08
N LEU A 89 0.23 -19.45 -2.50
CA LEU A 89 -0.63 -20.10 -1.53
C LEU A 89 -1.40 -21.27 -2.16
N LEU A 90 -1.98 -21.09 -3.35
CA LEU A 90 -2.69 -22.15 -4.08
C LEU A 90 -1.75 -23.31 -4.41
N LEU A 91 -0.56 -23.02 -4.93
CA LEU A 91 0.47 -24.03 -5.20
C LEU A 91 0.91 -24.74 -3.92
N GLY A 92 1.16 -24.01 -2.83
CA GLY A 92 1.55 -24.58 -1.54
C GLY A 92 0.48 -25.50 -0.96
N VAL A 93 -0.79 -25.06 -0.98
CA VAL A 93 -1.92 -25.88 -0.53
C VAL A 93 -2.08 -27.11 -1.42
N PHE A 94 -1.95 -26.97 -2.75
CA PHE A 94 -2.03 -28.10 -3.68
C PHE A 94 -0.93 -29.14 -3.42
N LEU A 95 0.32 -28.70 -3.24
CA LEU A 95 1.43 -29.57 -2.86
C LEU A 95 1.22 -30.22 -1.49
N GLY A 96 0.67 -29.47 -0.53
CA GLY A 96 0.30 -29.99 0.80
C GLY A 96 -0.77 -31.08 0.71
N LEU A 97 -1.78 -30.90 -0.15
CA LEU A 97 -2.81 -31.92 -0.42
C LEU A 97 -2.21 -33.15 -1.09
N LEU A 98 -1.32 -32.98 -2.07
CA LEU A 98 -0.61 -34.10 -2.70
C LEU A 98 0.23 -34.87 -1.69
N SER A 99 0.89 -34.16 -0.77
CA SER A 99 1.69 -34.76 0.31
C SER A 99 0.82 -35.47 1.36
N SER A 100 -0.45 -35.09 1.51
CA SER A 100 -1.38 -35.70 2.47
C SER A 100 -1.64 -37.18 2.17
N TYR A 101 -1.71 -37.55 0.89
CA TYR A 101 -2.01 -38.91 0.44
C TYR A 101 -1.01 -39.97 0.97
N PRO A 102 0.31 -39.88 0.71
CA PRO A 102 1.27 -40.85 1.23
C PRO A 102 1.40 -40.82 2.76
N LEU A 103 1.21 -39.67 3.39
CA LEU A 103 1.29 -39.55 4.85
C LEU A 103 0.12 -40.20 5.57
N SER A 104 -1.06 -40.22 4.95
CA SER A 104 -2.24 -40.88 5.51
C SER A 104 -2.08 -42.40 5.63
N MET A 105 -1.14 -43.01 4.89
CA MET A 105 -0.83 -44.45 4.94
C MET A 105 0.01 -44.85 6.16
N ILE A 106 0.53 -43.89 6.93
CA ILE A 106 1.28 -44.15 8.16
C ILE A 106 0.28 -44.33 9.31
N ASN A 107 0.18 -45.55 9.84
CA ASN A 107 -0.69 -45.86 10.97
C ASN A 107 -0.28 -45.09 12.25
N GLY A 108 -1.28 -44.53 12.96
CA GLY A 108 -1.10 -43.87 14.25
C GLY A 108 -1.03 -42.34 14.16
N SER A 109 0.18 -41.78 14.06
CA SER A 109 0.42 -40.32 14.10
C SER A 109 0.35 -39.62 12.74
N GLY A 110 0.06 -40.35 11.65
CA GLY A 110 0.02 -39.82 10.29
C GLY A 110 -0.91 -38.61 10.13
N ALA A 111 -2.07 -38.63 10.79
CA ALA A 111 -3.04 -37.52 10.73
C ALA A 111 -2.48 -36.19 11.27
N TYR A 112 -1.79 -36.22 12.42
CA TYR A 112 -1.17 -35.02 12.99
C TYR A 112 -0.02 -34.52 12.12
N LEU A 113 0.79 -35.45 11.60
CA LEU A 113 1.92 -35.14 10.72
C LEU A 113 1.42 -34.50 9.41
N THR A 114 0.35 -35.03 8.81
CA THR A 114 -0.32 -34.47 7.64
C THR A 114 -0.80 -33.04 7.87
N ILE A 115 -1.45 -32.77 9.02
CA ILE A 115 -1.92 -31.41 9.34
C ILE A 115 -0.73 -30.44 9.45
N ILE A 116 0.33 -30.82 10.15
CA ILE A 116 1.52 -29.98 10.31
C ILE A 116 2.15 -29.66 8.95
N ILE A 117 2.32 -30.67 8.11
CA ILE A 117 2.93 -30.53 6.79
C ILE A 117 2.04 -29.72 5.84
N PHE A 118 0.73 -29.89 5.90
CA PHE A 118 -0.21 -29.09 5.12
C PHE A 118 -0.08 -27.60 5.44
N PHE A 119 -0.06 -27.22 6.72
CA PHE A 119 0.15 -25.83 7.14
C PHE A 119 1.55 -25.33 6.78
N LEU A 120 2.57 -26.18 6.90
CA LEU A 120 3.94 -25.85 6.51
C LEU A 120 4.01 -25.48 5.02
N PHE A 121 3.49 -26.34 4.15
CA PHE A 121 3.48 -26.10 2.71
C PHE A 121 2.65 -24.88 2.32
N GLY A 122 1.49 -24.68 2.94
CA GLY A 122 0.68 -23.47 2.73
C GLY A 122 1.42 -22.19 3.12
N TYR A 123 2.08 -22.18 4.28
CA TYR A 123 2.87 -21.04 4.75
C TYR A 123 4.10 -20.78 3.87
N THR A 124 4.86 -21.83 3.51
CA THR A 124 6.02 -21.67 2.63
C THR A 124 5.61 -21.22 1.24
N GLY A 125 4.51 -21.75 0.70
CA GLY A 125 3.97 -21.35 -0.60
C GLY A 125 3.56 -19.88 -0.60
N LEU A 126 2.84 -19.43 0.42
CA LEU A 126 2.50 -18.00 0.59
C LEU A 126 3.76 -17.13 0.69
N LYS A 127 4.72 -17.52 1.54
CA LYS A 127 5.95 -16.74 1.77
C LYS A 127 6.81 -16.63 0.52
N ILE A 128 6.94 -17.72 -0.24
CA ILE A 128 7.68 -17.75 -1.51
C ILE A 128 6.92 -16.93 -2.56
N GLY A 129 5.60 -17.13 -2.66
CA GLY A 129 4.74 -16.41 -3.61
C GLY A 129 4.80 -14.90 -3.41
N VAL A 130 4.76 -14.42 -2.17
CA VAL A 130 4.89 -12.99 -1.84
C VAL A 130 6.30 -12.47 -2.13
N ARG A 131 7.36 -13.23 -1.77
CA ARG A 131 8.75 -12.77 -1.93
C ARG A 131 9.28 -12.80 -3.36
N ARG A 132 8.77 -13.71 -4.18
CA ARG A 132 9.22 -13.95 -5.56
C ARG A 132 8.16 -13.53 -6.59
N ALA A 133 7.11 -12.83 -6.16
CA ALA A 133 6.03 -12.36 -7.02
C ALA A 133 6.55 -11.56 -8.22
N ALA A 134 7.42 -10.58 -7.95
CA ALA A 134 8.01 -9.71 -8.97
C ALA A 134 8.85 -10.52 -9.98
N ASP A 135 9.77 -11.36 -9.48
CA ASP A 135 10.63 -12.22 -10.32
C ASP A 135 9.81 -13.13 -11.27
N VAL A 136 8.68 -13.68 -10.80
CA VAL A 136 7.83 -14.57 -11.61
C VAL A 136 7.06 -13.79 -12.68
N PHE A 137 6.65 -12.56 -12.39
CA PHE A 137 5.99 -11.69 -13.35
C PHE A 137 6.95 -11.21 -14.45
N GLU A 138 8.21 -10.93 -14.13
CA GLU A 138 9.24 -10.56 -15.11
C GLU A 138 9.54 -11.68 -16.11
N LEU A 139 9.42 -12.94 -15.68
CA LEU A 139 9.66 -14.12 -16.52
C LEU A 139 8.47 -14.47 -17.43
N LEU A 140 7.30 -13.81 -17.29
CA LEU A 140 6.09 -14.14 -18.05
C LEU A 140 6.06 -13.40 -19.41
N PRO A 141 6.25 -14.08 -20.56
CA PRO A 141 6.23 -13.43 -21.86
C PRO A 141 4.82 -12.91 -22.19
N GLY A 142 4.69 -11.60 -22.40
CA GLY A 142 3.44 -10.93 -22.79
C GLY A 142 2.66 -10.26 -21.66
N LEU A 143 3.03 -10.48 -20.39
CA LEU A 143 2.57 -9.67 -19.24
C LEU A 143 3.68 -8.81 -18.64
N GLY A 144 4.90 -8.90 -19.20
CA GLY A 144 5.97 -7.97 -18.91
C GLY A 144 5.46 -6.55 -19.11
N HIS A 145 5.26 -5.86 -17.98
CA HIS A 145 4.99 -4.45 -17.91
C HIS A 145 5.79 -3.76 -19.02
N GLU A 146 5.11 -3.14 -20.00
CA GLU A 146 5.69 -1.97 -20.62
C GLU A 146 6.07 -1.08 -19.44
N LYS A 147 7.38 -0.92 -19.20
CA LYS A 147 7.95 -0.12 -18.11
C LYS A 147 7.40 1.30 -18.18
N THR A 148 6.20 1.50 -17.66
CA THR A 148 5.73 2.76 -17.17
C THR A 148 6.10 2.75 -15.71
N SER A 149 7.18 3.47 -15.42
CA SER A 149 7.70 3.87 -14.12
C SER A 149 6.75 3.63 -12.94
N SER A 150 7.17 2.88 -11.92
CA SER A 150 7.71 3.48 -10.67
C SER A 150 7.87 2.45 -9.54
N MET A 151 9.03 2.57 -8.88
CA MET A 151 9.27 2.30 -7.45
C MET A 151 9.16 0.85 -6.97
N ASP A 152 10.30 0.16 -7.02
CA ASP A 152 10.60 -0.87 -6.03
C ASP A 152 11.75 -0.40 -5.12
N MET A 153 11.50 -0.56 -3.83
CA MET A 153 12.20 0.08 -2.71
C MET A 153 13.56 -0.57 -2.42
N LEU A 154 14.50 -0.37 -3.34
CA LEU A 154 15.95 -0.49 -3.13
C LEU A 154 16.77 0.35 -4.13
N ASP A 155 16.15 0.87 -5.18
CA ASP A 155 16.68 1.98 -5.97
C ASP A 155 15.76 3.18 -5.74
N GLN A 156 16.28 4.22 -5.07
CA GLN A 156 15.64 5.53 -5.12
C GLN A 156 15.34 5.84 -6.60
N PRO A 157 14.19 6.44 -6.97
CA PRO A 157 14.16 7.15 -8.25
C PRO A 157 15.36 8.06 -8.16
N THR A 158 16.41 7.82 -8.95
CA THR A 158 17.66 8.52 -8.72
C THR A 158 17.46 9.92 -9.24
N SER A 159 16.75 10.73 -8.46
CA SER A 159 16.44 12.08 -8.76
C SER A 159 17.78 12.79 -8.77
N LYS A 160 18.12 13.34 -9.92
CA LYS A 160 19.39 14.02 -10.12
C LYS A 160 19.11 15.49 -9.88
N VAL A 161 19.72 16.04 -8.83
CA VAL A 161 19.66 17.48 -8.59
C VAL A 161 20.57 18.16 -9.60
N LEU A 162 20.03 19.18 -10.27
CA LEU A 162 20.75 19.92 -11.29
C LEU A 162 21.24 21.25 -10.72
N ASP A 163 22.54 21.50 -10.86
CA ASP A 163 23.21 22.71 -10.42
C ASP A 163 23.32 23.75 -11.55
N THR A 164 23.48 25.02 -11.18
CA THR A 164 23.66 26.19 -12.06
C THR A 164 24.79 25.95 -13.08
N SER A 165 25.91 25.39 -12.62
CA SER A 165 27.10 25.13 -13.44
C SER A 165 26.83 24.14 -14.59
N ALA A 166 26.09 23.06 -14.30
CA ALA A 166 25.72 22.03 -15.26
C ALA A 166 24.75 22.55 -16.33
N ILE A 167 23.88 23.51 -15.95
CA ILE A 167 22.95 24.18 -16.87
C ILE A 167 23.70 25.12 -17.82
N ILE A 168 24.62 25.93 -17.30
CA ILE A 168 25.39 26.91 -18.09
C ILE A 168 26.29 26.22 -19.14
N ASP A 169 26.86 25.07 -18.78
CA ASP A 169 27.69 24.28 -19.69
C ASP A 169 26.90 23.78 -20.92
N GLY A 170 25.62 23.45 -20.74
CA GLY A 170 24.66 23.20 -21.81
C GLY A 170 24.59 21.77 -22.32
N ARG A 171 25.60 20.92 -22.02
CA ARG A 171 25.62 19.51 -22.45
C ARG A 171 24.55 18.66 -21.78
N ILE A 172 24.04 19.08 -20.62
CA ILE A 172 23.02 18.32 -19.88
C ILE A 172 21.77 18.03 -20.72
N TYR A 173 21.37 18.96 -21.60
CA TYR A 173 20.22 18.76 -22.48
C TYR A 173 20.40 17.55 -23.39
N ASP A 174 21.56 17.41 -24.03
CA ASP A 174 21.83 16.31 -24.98
C ASP A 174 21.97 14.96 -24.24
N VAL A 175 22.54 14.98 -23.04
CA VAL A 175 22.63 13.80 -22.16
C VAL A 175 21.23 13.32 -21.73
N CYS A 176 20.31 14.25 -21.43
CA CYS A 176 18.93 13.92 -21.10
C CYS A 176 18.12 13.50 -22.33
N ALA A 177 18.31 14.15 -23.47
CA ALA A 177 17.61 13.84 -24.72
C ALA A 177 17.98 12.46 -25.27
N SER A 178 19.24 12.04 -25.10
CA SER A 178 19.72 10.71 -25.48
C SER A 178 19.27 9.57 -24.54
N LYS A 179 18.52 9.89 -23.47
CA LYS A 179 18.13 8.96 -22.40
C LYS A 179 19.32 8.30 -21.68
N PHE A 180 20.51 8.90 -21.74
CA PHE A 180 21.67 8.41 -21.00
C PHE A 180 21.54 8.70 -19.49
N LEU A 181 20.86 9.78 -19.14
CA LEU A 181 20.53 10.11 -17.76
C LEU A 181 19.08 9.70 -17.46
N GLU A 182 18.94 8.65 -16.67
CA GLU A 182 17.65 8.11 -16.22
C GLU A 182 17.17 8.80 -14.94
N GLY A 183 15.85 8.90 -14.77
CA GLY A 183 15.22 9.48 -13.58
C GLY A 183 14.71 10.91 -13.79
N GLN A 184 14.19 11.50 -12.71
CA GLN A 184 13.67 12.86 -12.69
C GLN A 184 14.79 13.85 -12.37
N LEU A 185 14.86 14.96 -13.09
CA LEU A 185 15.73 16.07 -12.75
C LEU A 185 15.03 16.98 -11.75
N ILE A 186 15.67 17.23 -10.62
CA ILE A 186 15.19 18.17 -9.61
C ILE A 186 15.98 19.46 -9.77
N ILE A 187 15.27 20.57 -9.87
CA ILE A 187 15.85 21.91 -9.99
C ILE A 187 15.35 22.76 -8.83
N PRO A 188 16.18 23.02 -7.81
CA PRO A 188 15.83 23.94 -6.75
C PRO A 188 15.59 25.35 -7.30
N ILE A 189 14.69 26.11 -6.68
CA ILE A 189 14.38 27.48 -7.13
C ILE A 189 15.59 28.43 -7.07
N PHE A 190 16.46 28.28 -6.08
CA PHE A 190 17.67 29.10 -5.98
C PHE A 190 18.58 28.99 -7.22
N VAL A 191 18.58 27.85 -7.92
CA VAL A 191 19.35 27.66 -9.16
C VAL A 191 18.80 28.55 -10.28
N ILE A 192 17.47 28.70 -10.36
CA ILE A 192 16.83 29.58 -11.33
C ILE A 192 17.13 31.05 -10.98
N GLU A 193 17.08 31.40 -9.69
CA GLU A 193 17.42 32.74 -9.20
C GLU A 193 18.88 33.09 -9.48
N GLU A 194 19.81 32.17 -9.29
CA GLU A 194 21.23 32.36 -9.60
C GLU A 194 21.45 32.57 -11.10
N LEU A 195 20.79 31.79 -11.95
CA LEU A 195 20.84 31.98 -13.41
C LEU A 195 20.30 33.34 -13.84
N GLN A 196 19.22 33.82 -13.21
CA GLN A 196 18.68 35.16 -13.43
C GLN A 196 19.66 36.24 -12.99
N HIS A 197 20.27 36.10 -11.81
CA HIS A 197 21.28 37.04 -11.33
C HIS A 197 22.50 37.12 -12.26
N ILE A 198 22.96 35.97 -12.78
CA ILE A 198 24.02 35.91 -13.79
C ILE A 198 23.57 36.57 -15.11
N ALA A 199 22.31 36.39 -15.51
CA ALA A 199 21.73 37.01 -16.71
C ALA A 199 21.59 38.54 -16.60
N ASP A 200 21.52 39.09 -15.39
CA ASP A 200 21.45 40.53 -15.13
C ASP A 200 22.82 41.18 -14.83
N SER A 201 23.90 40.40 -14.90
CA SER A 201 25.27 40.89 -14.74
C SER A 201 25.63 41.99 -15.75
N SER A 202 26.40 42.98 -15.29
CA SER A 202 26.96 44.06 -16.13
C SER A 202 27.94 43.52 -17.17
N ASP A 203 28.70 42.48 -16.83
CA ASP A 203 29.59 41.76 -17.74
C ASP A 203 28.79 41.05 -18.86
N PRO A 204 28.98 41.41 -20.15
CA PRO A 204 28.29 40.80 -21.28
C PRO A 204 28.52 39.30 -21.41
N LEU A 205 29.71 38.78 -21.05
CA LEU A 205 30.00 37.35 -21.16
C LEU A 205 29.20 36.53 -20.13
N ARG A 206 29.13 37.01 -18.89
CA ARG A 206 28.31 36.39 -17.83
C ARG A 206 26.83 36.48 -18.18
N ARG A 207 26.35 37.65 -18.62
CA ARG A 207 24.97 37.86 -19.06
C ARG A 207 24.54 36.88 -20.16
N ASN A 208 25.37 36.69 -21.18
CA ASN A 208 25.08 35.76 -22.27
C ASN A 208 25.02 34.30 -21.79
N LYS A 209 25.87 33.90 -20.84
CA LYS A 209 25.84 32.57 -20.23
C LYS A 209 24.57 32.32 -19.40
N GLY A 210 24.17 33.28 -18.56
CA GLY A 210 22.94 33.18 -17.76
C GLY A 210 21.68 33.07 -18.63
N ARG A 211 21.56 33.93 -19.65
CA ARG A 211 20.44 33.86 -20.63
C ARG A 211 20.39 32.53 -21.35
N ARG A 212 21.54 32.02 -21.82
CA ARG A 212 21.63 30.71 -22.46
C ARG A 212 21.21 29.56 -21.54
N GLY A 213 21.58 29.63 -20.25
CA GLY A 213 21.15 28.64 -19.25
C GLY A 213 19.64 28.63 -19.04
N LEU A 214 19.01 29.81 -18.93
CA LEU A 214 17.55 29.94 -18.83
C LEU A 214 16.82 29.43 -20.09
N GLU A 215 17.36 29.73 -21.28
CA GLU A 215 16.83 29.22 -22.55
C GLU A 215 16.89 27.67 -22.61
N LEU A 216 17.98 27.07 -22.12
CA LEU A 216 18.14 25.63 -22.05
C LEU A 216 17.12 24.99 -21.10
N LEU A 217 16.91 25.58 -19.93
CA LEU A 217 15.90 25.11 -18.97
C LEU A 217 14.50 25.12 -19.58
N ALA A 218 14.12 26.22 -20.23
CA ALA A 218 12.83 26.34 -20.91
C ALA A 218 12.67 25.30 -22.04
N LYS A 219 13.76 24.99 -22.74
CA LYS A 219 13.80 23.93 -23.75
C LYS A 219 13.64 22.53 -23.14
N MET A 220 14.33 22.26 -22.03
CA MET A 220 14.24 20.98 -21.32
C MET A 220 12.82 20.74 -20.78
N GLN A 221 12.18 21.76 -20.20
CA GLN A 221 10.81 21.67 -19.67
C GLN A 221 9.77 21.32 -20.75
N LYS A 222 9.96 21.81 -21.98
CA LYS A 222 9.06 21.53 -23.11
C LYS A 222 9.34 20.18 -23.77
N HIS A 223 10.44 19.51 -23.43
CA HIS A 223 10.85 18.29 -24.11
C HIS A 223 10.18 17.06 -23.49
N PRO A 224 9.41 16.26 -24.26
CA PRO A 224 8.60 15.17 -23.69
C PRO A 224 9.43 14.04 -23.08
N ALA A 225 10.70 13.88 -23.48
CA ALA A 225 11.59 12.86 -22.92
C ALA A 225 12.30 13.28 -21.62
N VAL A 226 12.24 14.57 -21.25
CA VAL A 226 12.96 15.09 -20.07
C VAL A 226 11.95 15.40 -18.98
N LYS A 227 12.05 14.69 -17.84
CA LYS A 227 11.19 14.93 -16.67
C LYS A 227 11.89 15.89 -15.71
N ILE A 228 11.35 17.08 -15.54
CA ILE A 228 11.86 18.10 -14.62
C ILE A 228 10.83 18.38 -13.53
N ASP A 229 11.29 18.45 -12.28
CA ASP A 229 10.58 19.06 -11.16
C ASP A 229 11.29 20.33 -10.72
N ILE A 230 10.52 21.34 -10.33
CA ILE A 230 11.06 22.52 -9.65
C ILE A 230 10.58 22.48 -8.21
N ILE A 231 11.53 22.52 -7.27
CA ILE A 231 11.22 22.44 -5.83
C ILE A 231 11.53 23.74 -5.10
N GLU A 232 10.61 24.13 -4.21
CA GLU A 232 10.84 25.13 -3.17
C GLU A 232 11.54 24.45 -2.01
N GLU A 233 12.81 24.79 -1.80
CA GLU A 233 13.53 24.38 -0.61
C GLU A 233 13.09 25.31 0.54
N ASN A 234 12.19 24.83 1.40
CA ASN A 234 12.02 25.39 2.74
C ASN A 234 13.26 24.99 3.55
N ILE A 235 14.38 25.67 3.31
CA ILE A 235 15.52 25.63 4.21
C ILE A 235 15.07 26.44 5.44
N PRO A 236 14.80 25.82 6.61
CA PRO A 236 14.67 26.61 7.82
C PRO A 236 15.97 27.38 7.97
N GLU A 237 15.89 28.71 7.94
CA GLU A 237 17.01 29.59 8.25
C GLU A 237 17.64 29.06 9.55
N GLU A 238 18.85 28.48 9.45
CA GLU A 238 19.66 28.27 10.62
C GLU A 238 19.93 29.66 11.16
N LYS A 239 19.19 29.99 12.22
CA LYS A 239 19.39 31.15 13.06
C LYS A 239 20.86 31.10 13.44
N GLU A 240 21.67 31.98 12.86
CA GLU A 240 23.04 32.22 13.28
C GLU A 240 23.00 32.42 14.80
N GLU A 241 23.46 31.41 15.56
CA GLU A 241 23.66 31.54 16.99
C GLU A 241 24.86 32.47 17.15
N ASP A 242 24.58 33.74 17.41
CA ASP A 242 25.52 34.76 17.86
C ASP A 242 26.50 34.13 18.88
N MET A 243 27.78 34.15 18.53
CA MET A 243 28.91 33.78 19.40
C MET A 243 29.54 35.04 19.99
#